data_AF-A0A1G9YDD6-F1
#
_entry.id   AF-A0A1G9YDD6-F1
#
_cell.length_a   1.000
_cell.length_b   1.000
_cell.length_c   1.000
_cell.angle_alpha   90.00
_cell.angle_beta   90.00
_cell.angle_gamma   90.00
#
_symmetry.space_group_name_H-M   'P 1'
#
loop_
_entity.id
_entity.type
_entity.pdbx_description
1 polymer ?
#
loop_
_entity_poly.entity_id
_entity_poly.type
_entity_poly.pdbx_seq_one_letter_code
_entity_poly.pdbx_strand_id
1 'polypeptide(L)' 'MFVITRNIDGTTEVLKSSNSQVDKIFSDIDTALKFAKRLNQNIIPSMHWNVSKQLVNH' A
#
# COMPACT_ATOMS: atom_id res chain seq x y z
N MET A 1 -3.05 1.15 12.18
CA MET A 1 -3.46 1.47 10.80
C MET A 1 -2.38 1.00 9.85
N PHE A 2 -2.77 0.48 8.69
CA PHE A 2 -1.88 -0.06 7.67
C PHE A 2 -2.16 0.64 6.34
N VAL A 3 -1.10 0.90 5.59
CA VAL A 3 -1.19 1.46 4.24
C VAL A 3 -0.44 0.54 3.29
N ILE A 4 -0.76 0.64 2.01
CA ILE A 4 -0.08 -0.11 0.97
C ILE A 4 0.88 0.85 0.27
N THR A 5 2.15 0.49 0.21
CA THR A 5 3.21 1.32 -0.37
C THR A 5 3.97 0.57 -1.44
N ARG A 6 4.58 1.28 -2.39
CA ARG A 6 5.55 0.70 -3.32
C ARG A 6 6.70 1.67 -3.51
N ASN A 7 7.86 1.16 -3.87
CA ASN A 7 8.99 1.99 -4.30
C ASN A 7 9.10 1.91 -5.82
N ILE A 8 9.03 3.06 -6.47
CA ILE A 8 9.28 3.19 -7.91
C ILE A 8 10.38 4.23 -8.08
N ASP A 9 11.51 3.79 -8.63
CA ASP A 9 12.66 4.64 -8.94
C ASP A 9 13.11 5.53 -7.77
N GLY A 10 13.12 4.97 -6.56
CA GLY A 10 13.53 5.68 -5.34
C GLY A 10 12.41 6.49 -4.68
N THR A 11 11.25 6.62 -5.33
CA THR A 11 10.08 7.31 -4.77
C THR A 11 9.16 6.30 -4.08
N THR A 12 8.81 6.58 -2.83
CA THR A 12 7.80 5.79 -2.11
C THR A 12 6.41 6.34 -2.39
N GLU A 13 5.58 5.55 -3.05
CA GLU A 13 4.18 5.86 -3.29
C GLU A 13 3.29 5.17 -2.27
N VAL A 14 2.22 5.84 -1.86
CA VAL A 14 1.15 5.28 -1.01
C VAL A 14 -0.09 5.07 -1.86
N LEU A 15 -0.70 3.90 -1.76
CA LEU A 15 -1.94 3.58 -2.45
C LEU A 15 -3.05 4.53 -1.99
N LYS A 16 -3.66 5.24 -2.94
CA LYS A 16 -4.78 6.14 -2.70
C LYS A 16 -6.12 5.41 -2.81
N SER A 17 -7.14 5.97 -2.17
CA SER A 17 -8.51 5.51 -2.36
C SER A 17 -9.00 5.89 -3.76
N SER A 18 -9.73 5.00 -4.42
CA SER A 18 -10.25 5.25 -5.77
C SER A 18 -11.04 6.56 -5.80
N ASN A 19 -10.71 7.45 -6.74
CA ASN A 19 -11.30 8.78 -6.90
C ASN A 19 -11.02 9.80 -5.78
N SER A 20 -9.97 9.58 -4.98
CA SER A 20 -9.58 10.48 -3.89
C SER A 20 -8.06 10.65 -3.82
N GLN A 21 -7.60 11.81 -3.36
CA GLN A 21 -6.18 12.06 -3.04
C GLN A 21 -5.77 11.52 -1.66
N VAL A 22 -6.73 10.93 -0.92
CA VAL A 22 -6.53 10.41 0.43
C VAL A 22 -5.94 9.00 0.38
N ASP A 23 -5.00 8.74 1.28
CA ASP A 23 -4.38 7.42 1.44
C ASP A 23 -5.44 6.37 1.78
N LYS A 24 -5.30 5.19 1.16
CA LYS A 24 -6.12 4.04 1.50
C LYS A 24 -5.59 3.41 2.77
N ILE A 25 -6.33 3.62 3.86
CA ILE A 25 -5.98 3.11 5.18
C ILE A 25 -6.78 1.83 5.46
N PHE A 26 -6.09 0.83 5.98
CA PHE A 26 -6.66 -0.42 6.45
C PHE A 26 -6.54 -0.48 7.97
N SER A 27 -7.62 -0.86 8.65
CA SER A 27 -7.62 -1.09 10.10
C SER A 27 -6.92 -2.39 10.49
N ASP A 28 -6.92 -3.36 9.57
CA ASP A 28 -6.47 -4.73 9.76
C ASP A 28 -5.33 -5.11 8.79
N ILE A 29 -4.33 -5.83 9.30
CA ILE A 29 -3.14 -6.23 8.53
C ILE A 29 -3.47 -7.32 7.51
N ASP A 30 -4.34 -8.27 7.87
CA ASP A 30 -4.68 -9.40 6.98
C ASP A 30 -5.41 -8.90 5.74
N THR A 31 -6.30 -7.93 5.92
CA THR A 31 -7.01 -7.26 4.83
C THR A 31 -6.03 -6.51 3.93
N ALA A 32 -5.05 -5.79 4.51
CA ALA A 32 -4.02 -5.10 3.74
C ALA A 32 -3.13 -6.07 2.94
N LEU A 33 -2.72 -7.19 3.55
CA LEU A 33 -1.89 -8.21 2.91
C LEU A 33 -2.63 -8.92 1.77
N LYS A 34 -3.89 -9.32 1.99
CA LYS A 34 -4.72 -9.91 0.93
C LYS A 34 -4.89 -8.95 -0.24
N PHE A 35 -5.05 -7.66 0.03
CA PHE A 35 -5.16 -6.63 -1.00
C PHE A 35 -3.85 -6.44 -1.77
N ALA A 36 -2.72 -6.29 -1.08
CA ALA A 36 -1.40 -6.18 -1.71
C ALA A 36 -1.08 -7.42 -2.57
N LYS A 37 -1.39 -8.63 -2.08
CA LYS A 37 -1.23 -9.87 -2.85
C LYS A 37 -2.04 -9.85 -4.15
N ARG A 38 -3.28 -9.35 -4.11
CA ARG A 38 -4.13 -9.20 -5.31
C ARG A 38 -3.56 -8.17 -6.29
N LEU A 39 -3.08 -7.03 -5.79
CA LEU A 39 -2.42 -6.02 -6.64
C LEU A 39 -1.20 -6.59 -7.36
N ASN A 40 -0.39 -7.38 -6.67
CA ASN A 40 0.88 -7.89 -7.20
C ASN A 40 0.73 -9.04 -8.20
N GLN A 41 -0.48 -9.55 -8.46
CA GLN A 41 -0.69 -10.68 -9.37
C GLN A 41 -0.17 -10.44 -10.79
N ASN A 42 -0.21 -9.18 -11.26
CA ASN A 42 0.17 -8.79 -12.62
C ASN A 42 1.24 -7.68 -12.64
N ILE A 43 1.97 -7.50 -11.54
CA ILE A 43 2.99 -6.47 -11.41
C ILE A 43 4.37 -7.14 -11.34
N ILE A 44 5.37 -6.55 -11.99
CA ILE A 44 6.75 -7.03 -11.92
C ILE A 44 7.29 -6.91 -10.48
N PRO A 45 8.14 -7.83 -10.01
CA PRO A 45 8.63 -7.84 -8.62
C PRO A 45 9.21 -6.51 -8.12
N SER A 46 9.92 -5.78 -8.97
CA SER A 46 10.51 -4.48 -8.63
C SER A 46 9.48 -3.37 -8.34
N MET A 47 8.22 -3.55 -8.76
CA MET A 47 7.14 -2.59 -8.57
C MET A 47 6.06 -3.12 -7.61
N HIS A 48 6.34 -4.21 -6.89
CA HIS A 48 5.38 -4.82 -5.97
C HIS A 48 4.99 -3.88 -4.83
N TRP A 49 3.71 -3.95 -4.50
CA TRP A 49 3.12 -3.31 -3.35
C TRP A 49 3.43 -4.08 -2.08
N ASN A 50 3.73 -3.34 -1.01
CA ASN A 50 4.05 -3.83 0.32
C ASN A 50 3.07 -3.23 1.33
N VAL A 51 2.89 -3.90 2.47
CA VAL A 51 2.11 -3.38 3.58
C VAL A 51 3.03 -2.69 4.56
N SER A 52 2.75 -1.41 4.85
CA SER A 52 3.47 -0.61 5.83
C SER A 52 2.55 -0.24 6.99
N LYS A 53 3.07 -0.29 8.22
CA LYS A 53 2.35 0.23 9.39
C LYS A 53 2.39 1.75 9.34
N GLN A 54 1.24 2.40 9.38
CA GLN A 54 1.16 3.84 9.48
C GLN A 54 1.58 4.25 10.89
N LEU A 55 2.74 4.89 11.02
CA LEU A 55 3.15 5.54 12.25
C LEU A 55 2.38 6.85 12.35
N VAL A 56 1.39 6.88 13.23
CA VAL A 56 0.74 8.13 13.63
C VAL A 56 1.73 8.82 14.55
N ASN A 57 2.47 9.80 14.03
CA ASN A 57 3.20 10.72 14.90
C ASN A 57 2.15 11.60 15.60
N HIS A 58 2.02 11.40 16.92
CA HIS A 58 1.20 12.21 17.81
C HIS A 58 1.89 13.53 18.15
#